data_AF-A0A3B1KE99-F1
#
_entry.id   AF-A0A3B1KE99-F1
#
_cell.length_a   1.000
_cell.length_b   1.000
_cell.length_c   1.000
_cell.angle_alpha   90.00
_cell.angle_beta   90.00
_cell.angle_gamma   90.00
#
_symmetry.space_group_name_H-M   'P 1'
#
loop_
_entity.id
_entity.type
_entity.pdbx_description
1 polymer ?
#
loop_
_entity_poly.entity_id
_entity_poly.type
_entity_poly.pdbx_seq_one_letter_code
_entity_poly.pdbx_strand_id
1 'polypeptide(L)'
;MVKGAGSSWLVEDSRERCAAAGAQGVWSMAGSRESWRPPRLCDTYWSEFRHCKSLRHRFHHYYTYGTTPMCQQWKEDYEACREWEKTQSAHAKECLQKSERSRVSEQRNFTPVWKMRDKPPSDWHTPLNQDNPEES
;
A
#
# COMPACT_ATOMS: atom_id res chain seq x y z
N MET A 1 -21.08 28.79 30.44
CA MET A 1 -19.87 27.99 30.74
C MET A 1 -20.27 26.54 30.97
N VAL A 2 -20.01 25.65 30.03
CA VAL A 2 -20.16 24.20 30.23
C VAL A 2 -18.80 23.57 29.93
N LYS A 3 -18.14 23.05 30.97
CA LYS A 3 -16.86 22.33 30.85
C LYS A 3 -17.19 20.91 30.37
N GLY A 4 -16.79 20.59 29.14
CA GLY A 4 -16.98 19.27 28.53
C GLY A 4 -15.66 18.50 28.48
N ALA A 5 -15.68 17.37 29.18
CA ALA A 5 -14.73 16.26 29.28
C ALA A 5 -13.59 16.17 28.25
N GLY A 6 -12.39 15.92 28.78
CA GLY A 6 -11.23 15.49 28.02
C GLY A 6 -11.48 14.17 27.31
N SER A 7 -11.19 14.15 26.01
CA SER A 7 -10.99 12.93 25.25
C SER A 7 -9.56 12.47 25.50
N SER A 8 -9.42 11.54 26.44
CA SER A 8 -8.27 10.65 26.55
C SER A 8 -8.16 9.90 25.23
N TRP A 9 -7.25 10.33 24.36
CA TRP A 9 -6.87 9.55 23.18
C TRP A 9 -6.19 8.29 23.70
N LEU A 10 -6.95 7.19 23.73
CA LEU A 10 -6.38 5.86 23.82
C LEU A 10 -5.40 5.72 22.66
N VAL A 11 -4.11 5.67 22.98
CA VAL A 11 -3.11 5.11 22.08
C VAL A 11 -3.41 3.63 22.04
N GLU A 12 -4.28 3.23 21.11
CA GLU A 12 -4.50 1.85 20.73
C GLU A 12 -3.14 1.22 20.39
N ASP A 13 -2.87 0.11 21.07
CA ASP A 13 -1.65 -0.66 21.02
C ASP A 13 -1.38 -1.08 19.56
N SER A 14 -0.18 -0.77 19.06
CA SER A 14 0.22 -1.09 17.67
C SER A 14 0.37 -2.61 17.41
N ARG A 15 -0.04 -3.43 18.37
CA ARG A 15 -0.03 -4.89 18.35
C ARG A 15 -1.37 -5.50 17.90
N GLU A 16 -2.45 -4.71 17.86
CA GLU A 16 -3.81 -5.24 17.61
C GLU A 16 -4.24 -5.26 16.13
N ARG A 17 -3.46 -4.69 15.19
CA ARG A 17 -3.88 -4.64 13.76
C ARG A 17 -3.83 -5.98 13.02
N CYS A 18 -3.19 -6.99 13.61
CA CYS A 18 -3.26 -8.38 13.15
C CYS A 18 -4.05 -9.30 14.10
N ALA A 19 -4.65 -8.75 15.17
CA ALA A 19 -5.36 -9.49 16.21
C ALA A 19 -6.88 -9.46 16.01
N ALA A 20 -7.38 -9.84 14.84
CA ALA A 20 -8.79 -10.19 14.66
C ALA A 20 -9.02 -10.90 13.33
N ALA A 21 -8.74 -12.20 13.29
CA ALA A 21 -9.46 -13.14 12.43
C ALA A 21 -9.36 -14.51 13.10
N GLY A 22 -10.42 -14.85 13.85
CA GLY A 22 -10.58 -16.16 14.45
C GLY A 22 -10.60 -17.26 13.40
N ALA A 23 -10.16 -18.42 13.85
CA ALA A 23 -10.20 -19.70 13.18
C ALA A 23 -11.52 -19.97 12.44
N GLN A 24 -11.41 -20.45 11.20
CA GLN A 24 -11.94 -21.74 10.72
C GLN A 24 -12.12 -21.67 9.19
N GLY A 25 -11.31 -22.45 8.48
CA GLY A 25 -11.42 -22.60 7.04
C GLY A 25 -10.43 -23.65 6.55
N VAL A 26 -10.75 -24.92 6.76
CA VAL A 26 -9.96 -26.04 6.22
C VAL A 26 -10.21 -26.11 4.71
N TRP A 27 -9.43 -25.36 3.93
CA TRP A 27 -9.41 -25.48 2.47
C TRP A 27 -8.14 -26.25 2.10
N SER A 28 -8.23 -27.58 2.05
CA SER A 28 -7.19 -28.42 1.45
C SER A 28 -7.25 -28.28 -0.07
N MET A 29 -6.45 -27.36 -0.61
CA MET A 29 -6.08 -27.39 -2.02
C MET A 29 -4.76 -28.13 -2.13
N ALA A 30 -4.81 -29.34 -2.69
CA ALA A 30 -3.65 -30.13 -3.07
C ALA A 30 -2.90 -29.43 -4.22
N GLY A 31 -2.05 -28.47 -3.89
CA GLY A 31 -0.95 -28.00 -4.72
C GLY A 31 0.36 -28.62 -4.25
N SER A 32 1.36 -28.70 -5.13
CA SER A 32 2.70 -29.22 -4.84
C SER A 32 3.23 -28.77 -3.47
N ARG A 33 4.04 -29.62 -2.81
CA ARG A 33 4.73 -29.32 -1.53
C ARG A 33 5.82 -28.24 -1.69
N GLU A 34 5.53 -27.17 -2.42
CA GLU A 34 6.32 -25.96 -2.39
C GLU A 34 6.09 -25.30 -1.03
N SER A 35 7.10 -25.32 -0.17
CA SER A 35 7.06 -24.54 1.08
C SER A 35 6.75 -23.09 0.71
N TRP A 36 5.65 -22.55 1.25
CA TRP A 36 5.27 -21.16 0.96
C TRP A 36 6.43 -20.21 1.27
N ARG A 37 6.70 -19.29 0.35
CA ARG A 37 7.70 -18.23 0.52
C ARG A 37 7.01 -16.86 0.52
N PRO A 38 7.46 -15.92 1.36
CA PRO A 38 6.99 -14.54 1.31
C PRO A 38 7.15 -13.94 -0.10
N PRO A 39 6.21 -13.11 -0.57
CA PRO A 39 6.29 -12.49 -1.89
C PRO A 39 7.52 -11.58 -2.09
N ARG A 40 8.06 -11.04 -1.00
CA ARG A 40 9.30 -10.24 -0.96
C ARG A 40 10.21 -10.74 0.15
N LEU A 41 11.50 -10.49 0.03
CA LEU A 41 12.47 -10.77 1.09
C LEU A 41 12.22 -9.86 2.30
N CYS A 42 12.54 -10.34 3.50
CA CYS A 42 12.38 -9.54 4.72
C CYS A 42 13.19 -8.23 4.68
N ASP A 43 14.37 -8.23 4.05
CA ASP A 43 15.19 -7.02 3.88
C ASP A 43 14.51 -5.95 3.02
N THR A 44 13.67 -6.38 2.06
CA THR A 44 12.88 -5.44 1.26
C THR A 44 11.87 -4.71 2.15
N TYR A 45 11.12 -5.43 2.98
CA TYR A 45 10.19 -4.79 3.94
C TYR A 45 10.91 -3.81 4.87
N TRP A 46 12.11 -4.17 5.34
CA TRP A 46 12.92 -3.27 6.17
C TRP A 46 13.36 -2.01 5.44
N SER A 47 13.82 -2.15 4.19
CA SER A 47 14.23 -1.01 3.36
C SER A 47 13.05 -0.07 3.08
N GLU A 48 11.86 -0.61 2.85
CA GLU A 48 10.63 0.17 2.63
C GLU A 48 10.20 0.92 3.89
N PHE A 49 10.29 0.26 5.06
CA PHE A 49 10.04 0.92 6.34
C PHE A 49 11.02 2.10 6.57
N ARG A 50 12.31 1.89 6.32
CA ARG A 50 13.34 2.94 6.39
C ARG A 50 13.07 4.06 5.39
N HIS A 51 12.67 3.72 4.17
CA HIS A 51 12.32 4.67 3.13
C HIS A 51 11.11 5.53 3.53
N CYS A 52 10.03 4.90 4.02
CA CYS A 52 8.83 5.58 4.49
C CYS A 52 9.14 6.57 5.63
N LYS A 53 10.05 6.21 6.54
CA LYS A 53 10.47 7.11 7.63
C LYS A 53 11.44 8.21 7.20
N SER A 54 12.01 8.13 6.00
CA SER A 54 12.98 9.12 5.53
C SER A 54 12.32 10.50 5.39
N LEU A 55 13.09 11.55 5.71
CA LEU A 55 12.60 12.93 5.61
C LEU A 55 12.15 13.24 4.17
N ARG A 56 12.95 12.85 3.17
CA ARG A 56 12.63 13.07 1.75
C ARG A 56 11.28 12.49 1.37
N HIS A 57 10.99 11.25 1.78
CA HIS A 57 9.71 10.61 1.51
C HIS A 57 8.56 11.33 2.21
N ARG A 58 8.72 11.70 3.48
CA ARG A 58 7.70 12.43 4.25
C ARG A 58 7.38 13.80 3.65
N PHE A 59 8.41 14.55 3.25
CA PHE A 59 8.23 15.84 2.57
C PHE A 59 7.46 15.65 1.27
N HIS A 60 7.89 14.72 0.41
CA HIS A 60 7.18 14.43 -0.84
C HIS A 60 5.70 14.07 -0.59
N HIS A 61 5.44 13.13 0.33
CA HIS A 61 4.09 12.70 0.65
C HIS A 61 3.21 13.84 1.20
N TYR A 62 3.78 14.71 2.04
CA TYR A 62 3.08 15.88 2.56
C TYR A 62 2.72 16.87 1.43
N TYR A 63 3.62 17.14 0.49
CA TYR A 63 3.33 18.03 -0.63
C TYR A 63 2.35 17.45 -1.63
N THR A 64 2.38 16.13 -1.87
CA THR A 64 1.46 15.48 -2.82
C THR A 64 0.06 15.28 -2.24
N TYR A 65 -0.04 14.87 -0.96
CA TYR A 65 -1.30 14.41 -0.36
C TYR A 65 -1.75 15.21 0.88
N GLY A 66 -0.97 16.19 1.34
CA GLY A 66 -1.28 16.99 2.54
C GLY A 66 -1.17 16.25 3.87
N THR A 67 -0.73 14.99 3.85
CA THR A 67 -0.73 14.10 5.02
C THR A 67 0.64 13.46 5.23
N THR A 68 0.90 12.97 6.45
CA THR A 68 2.10 12.17 6.75
C THR A 68 1.79 10.69 6.52
N PRO A 69 2.64 9.92 5.82
CA PRO A 69 2.38 8.51 5.55
C PRO A 69 2.45 7.67 6.82
N MET A 70 1.55 6.69 6.92
CA MET A 70 1.54 5.70 7.99
C MET A 70 2.53 4.57 7.70
N CYS A 71 3.74 4.68 8.24
CA CYS A 71 4.81 3.68 8.04
C CYS A 71 4.65 2.41 8.88
N GLN A 72 3.61 2.32 9.70
CA GLN A 72 3.43 1.22 10.65
C GLN A 72 3.20 -0.13 9.95
N GLN A 73 2.47 -0.15 8.84
CA GLN A 73 2.22 -1.36 8.06
C GLN A 73 3.53 -2.05 7.62
N TRP A 74 4.50 -1.28 7.12
CA TRP A 74 5.79 -1.83 6.70
C TRP A 74 6.59 -2.45 7.84
N LYS A 75 6.44 -1.92 9.06
CA LYS A 75 7.07 -2.47 10.24
C LYS A 75 6.43 -3.81 10.63
N GLU A 76 5.11 -3.87 10.62
CA GLU A 76 4.34 -5.09 10.90
C GLU A 76 4.64 -6.18 9.87
N ASP A 77 4.73 -5.82 8.59
CA ASP A 77 5.09 -6.75 7.52
C ASP A 77 6.51 -7.31 7.70
N TYR A 78 7.47 -6.45 8.08
CA TYR A 78 8.83 -6.90 8.40
C TYR A 78 8.83 -7.87 9.59
N GLU A 79 8.12 -7.55 10.67
CA GLU A 79 8.02 -8.42 11.86
C GLU A 79 7.36 -9.76 11.52
N ALA A 80 6.27 -9.76 10.75
CA ALA A 80 5.61 -10.96 10.26
C ALA A 80 6.53 -11.80 9.35
N CYS A 81 7.31 -11.16 8.48
CA CYS A 81 8.28 -11.85 7.63
C CYS A 81 9.37 -12.55 8.46
N ARG A 82 9.94 -11.85 9.45
CA ARG A 82 10.95 -12.43 10.35
C ARG A 82 10.37 -13.54 11.22
N GLU A 83 9.11 -13.43 11.62
CA GLU A 83 8.42 -14.49 12.36
C GLU A 83 8.23 -15.73 11.49
N TRP A 84 7.79 -15.57 10.24
CA TRP A 84 7.69 -16.68 9.29
C TRP A 84 9.02 -17.41 9.07
N GLU A 85 10.13 -16.68 8.91
CA GLU A 85 11.45 -17.30 8.73
C GLU A 85 11.89 -18.13 9.95
N LYS A 86 11.48 -17.75 11.15
CA LYS A 86 11.85 -18.44 12.39
C LYS A 86 10.94 -19.63 12.70
N THR A 87 9.63 -19.42 12.61
CA THR A 87 8.63 -20.34 13.17
C THR A 87 7.72 -20.95 12.11
N GLN A 88 7.76 -20.43 10.87
CA GLN A 88 6.82 -20.79 9.80
C GLN A 88 5.35 -20.68 10.25
N SER A 89 5.06 -19.68 11.09
CA SER A 89 3.73 -19.45 11.65
C SER A 89 2.69 -19.17 10.57
N ALA A 90 1.57 -19.91 10.61
CA ALA A 90 0.45 -19.70 9.70
C ALA A 90 -0.13 -18.28 9.82
N HIS A 91 -0.17 -17.72 11.03
CA HIS A 91 -0.64 -16.35 11.28
C HIS A 91 0.25 -15.31 10.58
N ALA A 92 1.57 -15.45 10.71
CA ALA A 92 2.53 -14.55 10.06
C ALA A 92 2.38 -14.58 8.52
N LYS A 93 2.15 -15.77 7.96
CA LYS A 93 1.84 -15.95 6.54
C LYS A 93 0.55 -15.24 6.13
N GLU A 94 -0.53 -15.40 6.89
CA GLU A 94 -1.82 -14.78 6.59
C GLU A 94 -1.74 -13.25 6.64
N CYS A 95 -1.06 -12.70 7.65
CA CYS A 95 -0.81 -11.27 7.79
C CYS A 95 -0.12 -10.69 6.55
N LEU A 96 0.99 -11.31 6.11
CA LEU A 96 1.72 -10.89 4.92
C LEU A 96 0.89 -11.00 3.64
N GLN A 97 0.13 -12.08 3.48
CA GLN A 97 -0.73 -12.24 2.31
C GLN A 97 -1.82 -11.16 2.26
N LYS A 98 -2.39 -10.81 3.42
CA LYS A 98 -3.41 -9.77 3.52
C LYS A 98 -2.84 -8.40 3.18
N SER A 99 -1.69 -8.02 3.73
CA SER A 99 -1.08 -6.71 3.47
C SER A 99 -0.66 -6.56 2.01
N GLU A 100 -0.06 -7.60 1.41
CA GLU A 100 0.30 -7.59 -0.01
C GLU A 100 -0.92 -7.51 -0.92
N ARG A 101 -2.01 -8.23 -0.60
CA ARG A 101 -3.26 -8.13 -1.35
C ARG A 101 -3.84 -6.73 -1.27
N SER A 102 -3.80 -6.10 -0.09
CA SER A 102 -4.22 -4.70 0.09
C SER A 102 -3.41 -3.77 -0.81
N ARG A 103 -2.07 -3.85 -0.79
CA ARG A 103 -1.20 -3.04 -1.65
C ARG A 103 -1.51 -3.21 -3.14
N VAL A 104 -1.66 -4.45 -3.61
CA VAL A 104 -1.98 -4.71 -5.02
C VAL A 104 -3.36 -4.16 -5.40
N SER A 105 -4.32 -4.23 -4.47
CA SER A 105 -5.65 -3.65 -4.71
C SER A 105 -5.60 -2.12 -4.81
N GLU A 106 -4.86 -1.45 -3.92
CA GLU A 106 -4.66 0.00 -3.95
C GLU A 106 -3.98 0.46 -5.23
N GLN A 107 -2.97 -0.29 -5.71
CA GLN A 107 -2.31 -0.02 -6.99
C GLN A 107 -3.24 -0.14 -8.20
N ARG A 108 -4.32 -0.92 -8.10
CA ARG A 108 -5.30 -1.09 -9.17
C ARG A 108 -6.45 -0.09 -9.09
N ASN A 109 -6.56 0.69 -8.01
CA ASN A 109 -7.69 1.60 -7.77
C ASN A 109 -7.61 2.92 -8.56
N PHE A 110 -6.83 3.00 -9.63
CA PHE A 110 -6.75 4.18 -10.47
C PHE A 110 -7.65 4.03 -11.69
N THR A 111 -8.60 4.95 -11.87
CA THR A 111 -9.36 5.07 -13.10
C THR A 111 -8.51 5.83 -14.12
N PRO A 112 -8.10 5.21 -15.23
CA PRO A 112 -7.30 5.90 -16.23
C PRO A 112 -8.11 7.05 -16.83
N VAL A 113 -7.65 8.28 -16.67
CA VAL A 113 -8.27 9.48 -17.29
C VAL A 113 -8.13 9.39 -18.82
N TRP A 114 -7.00 8.85 -19.28
CA TRP A 114 -6.68 8.70 -20.70
C TRP A 114 -6.97 7.28 -21.15
N LYS A 115 -7.77 7.13 -22.20
CA LYS A 115 -7.90 5.84 -22.91
C LYS A 115 -6.63 5.60 -23.72
N MET A 116 -6.17 4.36 -23.75
CA MET A 116 -5.10 3.94 -24.66
C MET A 116 -5.52 4.26 -26.10
N ARG A 117 -4.66 4.97 -26.85
CA ARG A 117 -4.92 5.35 -28.23
C ARG A 117 -4.41 4.23 -29.14
N ASP A 118 -5.25 3.75 -30.06
CA ASP A 118 -4.84 2.75 -31.05
C ASP A 118 -4.03 3.36 -32.20
N LYS A 119 -4.30 4.63 -32.53
CA LYS A 119 -3.66 5.38 -33.62
C LYS A 119 -3.45 6.84 -33.22
N PRO A 120 -2.39 7.50 -33.73
CA PRO A 120 -2.24 8.94 -33.56
C PRO A 120 -3.44 9.67 -34.19
N PRO A 121 -3.84 10.83 -33.65
CA PRO A 121 -4.87 11.66 -34.29
C PRO A 121 -4.40 12.09 -35.69
N SER A 122 -5.32 12.14 -36.65
CA SER A 122 -4.97 12.28 -38.09
C SER A 122 -4.29 13.61 -38.43
N ASP A 123 -4.53 14.63 -37.62
CA ASP A 123 -4.07 16.00 -37.75
C ASP A 123 -2.79 16.29 -36.94
N TRP A 124 -2.17 15.28 -36.32
CA TRP A 124 -0.98 15.44 -35.47
C TRP A 124 0.21 16.13 -36.17
N HIS A 125 0.28 16.02 -37.50
CA HIS A 125 1.36 16.56 -38.33
C HIS A 125 1.05 17.96 -38.89
N THR A 126 -0.13 18.50 -38.60
CA THR A 126 -0.54 19.82 -39.09
C THR A 126 0.25 20.90 -38.35
N PRO A 127 0.87 21.87 -39.05
CA PRO A 127 1.51 22.99 -38.38
C PRO A 127 0.49 23.74 -37.53
N LEU A 128 0.89 24.14 -36.32
CA LEU A 128 0.07 25.00 -35.47
C LEU A 128 -0.18 26.31 -36.22
N ASN A 129 -1.43 26.65 -36.53
CA ASN A 129 -1.78 27.95 -37.10
C ASN A 129 -1.35 29.02 -36.09
N GLN A 130 -0.30 29.79 -36.40
CA GLN A 130 0.25 30.76 -35.45
C GLN A 130 -0.60 32.02 -35.30
N ASP A 131 -1.67 32.20 -36.07
CA ASP A 131 -2.57 33.33 -35.94
C ASP A 131 -4.01 32.89 -36.27
N ASN A 132 -4.88 32.79 -35.27
CA ASN A 132 -6.32 32.88 -35.49
C ASN A 132 -6.97 33.70 -34.36
N PRO A 133 -7.23 35.00 -34.56
CA PRO A 133 -7.87 35.86 -33.55
C PRO A 133 -9.40 35.67 -33.48
N GLU A 134 -9.91 34.43 -33.60
CA GLU A 134 -11.35 34.15 -33.52
C GLU A 134 -11.68 33.18 -32.38
N GLU A 135 -11.54 33.67 -31.15
CA GLU A 135 -12.38 33.24 -30.03
C GLU A 135 -12.59 34.47 -29.13
N SER A 136 -13.62 35.27 -29.44
CA SER A 136 -14.14 36.36 -28.60
C SER A 136 -15.64 36.24 -28.44
#